data_AF-A0A0F2PBS4-F1
#
_entry.id   AF-A0A0F2PBS4-F1
#
_cell.length_a   1.000
_cell.length_b   1.000
_cell.length_c   1.000
_cell.angle_alpha   90.00
_cell.angle_beta   90.00
_cell.angle_gamma   90.00
#
_symmetry.space_group_name_H-M   'P 1'
#
loop_
_entity.id
_entity.type
_entity.pdbx_description
1 polymer ?
#
loop_
_entity_poly.entity_id
_entity_poly.type
_entity_poly.pdbx_seq_one_letter_code
_entity_poly.pdbx_strand_id
1 'polypeptide(L)'
;MKITNIGPGALELYKARSEKTQEPPSERAMQEDRAEISSRGRELQKYRDVLKAMPNTRAERVLELKNSIIEGTYQPSAEKIAENIISERRLDTRR
;
A
#
# COMPACT_ATOMS: atom_id res chain seq x y z
N MET A 1 20.21 64.17 33.93
CA MET A 1 19.00 63.94 34.76
C MET A 1 18.48 62.54 34.46
N LYS A 2 18.23 61.71 35.48
CA LYS A 2 17.57 60.39 35.31
C LYS A 2 16.13 60.53 35.81
N ILE A 3 15.15 60.34 34.93
CA ILE A 3 13.73 60.38 35.28
C ILE A 3 13.33 58.94 35.63
N THR A 4 13.12 58.67 36.90
CA THR A 4 12.55 57.39 37.36
C THR A 4 11.38 57.70 38.29
N ASN A 5 10.24 58.00 37.70
CA ASN A 5 8.95 57.87 38.38
C ASN A 5 8.05 56.98 37.53
N ILE A 6 8.25 55.68 37.67
CA ILE A 6 7.41 54.65 37.05
C ILE A 6 6.35 54.34 38.12
N GLY A 7 5.13 54.86 37.93
CA GLY A 7 4.04 54.69 38.89
C GLY A 7 3.69 53.21 39.14
N PRO A 8 3.07 52.89 40.29
CA PRO A 8 2.97 51.53 40.83
C PRO A 8 2.18 50.50 40.01
N GLY A 9 1.67 50.82 38.81
CA GLY A 9 0.99 49.87 37.92
C GLY A 9 1.70 49.65 36.57
N ALA A 10 2.75 50.41 36.24
CA ALA A 10 3.37 50.32 34.91
C ALA A 10 4.17 49.01 34.72
N LEU A 11 4.73 48.46 35.80
CA LEU A 11 5.42 47.17 35.77
C LEU A 11 4.44 46.00 35.58
N GLU A 12 3.25 46.09 36.16
CA GLU A 12 2.20 45.07 36.01
C GLU A 12 1.64 45.04 34.58
N LEU A 13 1.42 46.21 33.98
CA LEU A 13 0.99 46.32 32.58
C LEU A 13 2.04 45.74 31.62
N TYR A 14 3.33 45.93 31.91
CA TYR A 14 4.42 45.37 31.13
C TYR A 14 4.49 43.84 31.27
N LYS A 15 4.33 43.31 32.50
CA LYS A 15 4.26 41.87 32.76
C LYS A 15 3.06 41.21 32.10
N ALA A 16 1.86 41.79 32.27
CA ALA A 16 0.63 41.30 31.63
C ALA A 16 0.71 41.28 30.10
N ARG A 17 1.44 42.24 29.50
CA ARG A 17 1.70 42.24 28.05
C ARG A 17 2.72 41.18 27.63
N SER A 18 3.74 40.92 28.46
CA SER A 18 4.72 39.86 28.18
C SER A 18 4.10 38.45 28.29
N GLU A 19 3.18 38.23 29.21
CA GLU A 19 2.46 36.96 29.37
C GLU A 19 1.48 36.72 28.22
N LYS A 20 0.78 37.76 27.74
CA LYS A 20 -0.12 37.65 26.58
C LYS A 20 0.59 37.43 25.24
N THR A 21 1.91 37.59 25.20
CA THR A 21 2.75 37.36 24.00
C THR A 21 3.43 35.98 24.04
N GLN A 22 3.30 35.25 25.16
CA GLN A 22 3.79 33.88 25.33
C GLN A 22 2.66 32.86 25.22
N GLU A 23 1.70 33.08 24.32
CA GLU A 23 1.00 31.94 23.77
C GLU A 23 2.06 31.14 22.99
N PRO A 24 2.30 29.85 23.31
CA PRO A 24 3.15 29.02 22.47
C PRO A 24 2.61 29.15 21.05
N PRO A 25 3.47 29.24 20.02
CA PRO A 25 2.98 29.18 18.65
C PRO A 25 2.09 27.96 18.61
N SER A 26 0.78 28.18 18.37
CA SER A 26 -0.14 27.08 18.21
C SER A 26 0.56 26.14 17.26
N GLU A 27 0.71 24.88 17.68
CA GLU A 27 1.10 23.80 16.79
C GLU A 27 0.02 23.82 15.70
N ARG A 28 0.21 24.68 14.70
CA ARG A 28 -0.36 24.55 13.38
C ARG A 28 0.17 23.20 12.99
N ALA A 29 -0.63 22.18 13.28
CA ALA A 29 -0.36 20.80 12.96
C ALA A 29 0.27 20.85 11.58
N MET A 30 1.59 20.59 11.51
CA MET A 30 2.25 20.41 10.23
C MET A 30 1.42 19.29 9.62
N GLN A 31 0.62 19.66 8.62
CA GLN A 31 -0.25 18.73 7.95
C GLN A 31 0.69 17.91 7.09
N GLU A 32 1.28 16.89 7.70
CA GLU A 32 2.18 15.97 7.05
C GLU A 32 1.37 15.18 6.02
N ASP A 33 1.89 15.07 4.81
CA ASP A 33 1.29 14.23 3.79
C ASP A 33 1.34 12.78 4.26
N ARG A 34 0.17 12.24 4.60
CA ARG A 34 0.03 10.85 5.05
C ARG A 34 -0.45 9.98 3.89
N ALA A 35 0.41 9.04 3.47
CA ALA A 35 0.03 8.00 2.53
C ALA A 35 -0.52 6.79 3.30
N GLU A 36 -1.79 6.44 3.07
CA GLU A 36 -2.41 5.21 3.58
C GLU A 36 -2.77 4.27 2.43
N ILE A 37 -2.57 2.95 2.63
CA ILE A 37 -3.02 1.95 1.66
C ILE A 37 -4.55 1.94 1.65
N SER A 38 -5.16 2.06 0.46
CA SER A 38 -6.62 1.98 0.32
C SER A 38 -7.19 0.68 0.88
N SER A 39 -8.45 0.69 1.31
CA SER A 39 -9.16 -0.51 1.79
C SER A 39 -9.09 -1.66 0.79
N ARG A 40 -9.30 -1.37 -0.49
CA ARG A 40 -9.20 -2.33 -1.60
C ARG A 40 -7.76 -2.84 -1.80
N GLY A 41 -6.76 -1.99 -1.62
CA GLY A 41 -5.35 -2.39 -1.67
C GLY A 41 -4.98 -3.37 -0.56
N ARG A 42 -5.49 -3.15 0.66
CA ARG A 42 -5.32 -4.09 1.78
C ARG A 42 -6.00 -5.43 1.52
N GLU A 43 -7.18 -5.41 0.90
CA GLU A 43 -7.89 -6.64 0.52
C GLU A 43 -7.10 -7.44 -0.52
N LEU A 44 -6.60 -6.77 -1.56
CA LEU A 44 -5.76 -7.40 -2.59
C LEU A 44 -4.49 -8.00 -2.00
N GLN A 45 -3.86 -7.33 -1.03
CA GLN A 45 -2.68 -7.84 -0.34
C GLN A 45 -3.00 -9.17 0.37
N LYS A 46 -4.13 -9.24 1.09
CA LYS A 46 -4.56 -10.49 1.75
C LYS A 46 -4.75 -11.63 0.75
N TYR A 47 -5.41 -11.38 -0.38
CA TYR A 47 -5.58 -12.41 -1.42
C TYR A 47 -4.24 -12.86 -2.01
N ARG A 48 -3.30 -11.94 -2.23
CA ARG A 48 -1.94 -12.26 -2.70
C ARG A 48 -1.19 -13.14 -1.70
N ASP A 49 -1.32 -12.87 -0.42
CA ASP A 49 -0.65 -13.65 0.62
C ASP A 49 -1.23 -15.07 0.70
N VAL A 50 -2.54 -15.22 0.57
CA VAL A 50 -3.18 -16.54 0.44
C VAL A 50 -2.67 -17.28 -0.80
N LEU A 51 -2.66 -16.63 -1.96
CA LEU A 51 -2.17 -17.23 -3.21
C LEU A 51 -0.70 -17.68 -3.12
N LYS A 52 0.16 -16.93 -2.41
CA LYS A 52 1.56 -17.31 -2.17
C LYS A 52 1.71 -18.52 -1.27
N ALA A 53 0.80 -18.68 -0.31
CA ALA A 53 0.79 -19.83 0.60
C ALA A 53 0.24 -21.11 -0.06
N MET A 54 -0.47 -20.98 -1.18
CA MET A 54 -0.96 -22.13 -1.93
C MET A 54 0.19 -22.90 -2.59
N PRO A 55 0.08 -24.23 -2.71
CA PRO A 55 1.08 -25.03 -3.39
C PRO A 55 1.18 -24.61 -4.87
N ASN A 56 2.42 -24.49 -5.37
CA ASN A 56 2.69 -24.19 -6.77
C ASN A 56 2.10 -25.23 -7.74
N THR A 57 1.83 -26.44 -7.26
CA THR A 57 1.30 -27.54 -8.08
C THR A 57 -0.03 -28.05 -7.52
N ARG A 58 -0.97 -28.31 -8.42
CA ARG A 58 -2.25 -28.97 -8.09
C ARG A 58 -2.06 -30.48 -8.19
N ALA A 59 -1.63 -31.10 -7.09
CA ALA A 59 -1.28 -32.53 -7.05
C ALA A 59 -2.39 -33.44 -7.59
N GLU A 60 -3.65 -33.17 -7.24
CA GLU A 60 -4.82 -33.93 -7.72
C GLU A 60 -4.93 -33.92 -9.25
N ARG A 61 -4.75 -32.76 -9.88
CA ARG A 61 -4.81 -32.62 -11.34
C ARG A 61 -3.67 -33.36 -12.02
N VAL A 62 -2.49 -33.36 -11.39
CA VAL A 62 -1.33 -34.12 -11.90
C VAL A 62 -1.60 -35.62 -11.84
N LEU A 63 -2.18 -36.11 -10.75
CA LEU A 63 -2.54 -37.53 -10.61
C LEU A 63 -3.59 -37.96 -11.64
N GLU A 64 -4.65 -37.16 -11.83
CA GLU A 64 -5.68 -37.41 -12.84
C GLU A 64 -5.08 -37.48 -14.25
N LEU A 65 -4.19 -36.55 -14.60
CA LEU A 65 -3.50 -36.56 -15.89
C LEU A 65 -2.57 -37.76 -16.04
N LYS A 66 -1.85 -38.15 -14.99
CA LYS A 66 -1.00 -39.35 -15.01
C LYS A 66 -1.83 -40.61 -15.27
N ASN A 67 -2.97 -40.75 -14.60
CA ASN A 67 -3.86 -41.90 -14.77
C ASN A 67 -4.40 -41.96 -16.20
N SER A 68 -4.90 -40.85 -16.76
CA SER A 68 -5.38 -40.82 -18.14
C SER A 68 -4.29 -41.10 -19.18
N ILE A 69 -3.03 -40.75 -18.90
CA ILE A 69 -1.88 -41.14 -19.75
C ILE A 69 -1.66 -42.66 -19.69
N ILE A 70 -1.66 -43.26 -18.49
CA ILE A 70 -1.47 -44.71 -18.29
C ILE A 70 -2.62 -45.50 -18.96
N GLU A 71 -3.85 -45.02 -18.82
CA GLU A 71 -5.05 -45.62 -19.41
C GLU A 71 -5.12 -45.41 -20.94
N GLY A 72 -4.25 -44.57 -21.51
CA GLY A 72 -4.25 -44.24 -22.93
C GLY A 72 -5.43 -43.36 -23.36
N THR A 73 -6.18 -42.80 -22.42
CA THR A 73 -7.34 -41.92 -22.67
C THR A 73 -6.95 -40.46 -22.81
N TYR A 74 -5.71 -40.09 -22.47
CA TYR A 74 -5.19 -38.75 -22.65
C TYR A 74 -4.98 -38.41 -24.13
N GLN A 75 -5.82 -37.52 -24.67
CA GLN A 75 -5.78 -37.06 -26.05
C GLN A 75 -5.51 -35.54 -26.09
N PRO A 76 -4.23 -35.12 -26.19
CA PRO A 76 -3.91 -33.71 -26.28
C PRO A 76 -4.39 -33.12 -27.63
N SER A 77 -5.04 -31.96 -27.59
CA SER A 77 -5.49 -31.27 -28.79
C SER A 77 -4.31 -30.60 -29.50
N ALA A 78 -4.14 -30.91 -30.79
CA ALA A 78 -3.12 -30.28 -31.64
C ALA A 78 -3.32 -28.77 -31.76
N GLU A 79 -4.57 -28.31 -31.83
CA GLU A 79 -4.93 -26.90 -31.86
C GLU A 79 -4.47 -26.19 -30.59
N LYS A 80 -4.78 -26.75 -29.42
CA LYS A 80 -4.34 -26.18 -28.13
C LYS A 80 -2.82 -26.16 -28.00
N ILE A 81 -2.12 -27.17 -28.52
CA ILE A 81 -0.65 -27.18 -28.53
C ILE A 81 -0.12 -26.02 -29.39
N ALA A 82 -0.62 -25.88 -30.62
CA ALA A 82 -0.19 -24.83 -31.54
C ALA A 82 -0.50 -23.43 -30.98
N GLU A 83 -1.71 -23.22 -30.44
CA GLU A 83 -2.13 -21.97 -29.79
C GLU A 83 -1.17 -21.58 -28.66
N ASN A 84 -0.81 -22.52 -27.77
CA ASN A 84 0.10 -22.24 -26.66
C ASN A 84 1.53 -21.93 -27.12
N ILE A 85 2.02 -22.60 -28.18
CA ILE A 85 3.34 -22.29 -28.77
C ILE A 85 3.38 -20.86 -29.34
N ILE A 86 2.31 -20.46 -30.04
CA ILE A 86 2.20 -19.13 -30.65
C ILE A 86 2.07 -18.05 -29.56
N SER A 87 1.26 -18.30 -28.53
CA SER A 87 1.01 -17.36 -27.44
C SER A 87 2.25 -17.17 -26.56
N GLU A 88 3.01 -18.24 -26.26
CA GLU A 88 4.26 -18.17 -25.48
C GLU A 88 5.30 -17.28 -26.17
N ARG A 89 5.37 -17.35 -27.50
CA ARG A 89 6.27 -16.50 -28.30
C ARG A 89 5.72 -15.11 -28.57
N ARG A 90 4.54 -14.77 -28.03
CA ARG A 90 3.83 -13.50 -28.27
C ARG A 90 3.64 -13.19 -29.76
N LEU A 91 3.61 -14.20 -30.61
CA LEU A 91 3.56 -14.02 -32.06
C LEU A 91 2.19 -13.49 -32.51
N ASP A 92 1.16 -13.71 -31.70
CA ASP A 92 -0.21 -13.27 -31.95
C ASP A 92 -0.51 -11.89 -31.33
N THR A 93 0.21 -11.50 -30.28
CA THR A 93 0.01 -10.22 -29.59
C THR A 93 0.88 -9.13 -30.20
N ARG A 94 0.45 -8.56 -31.33
CA ARG A 94 0.86 -7.21 -31.76
C ARG A 94 -0.18 -6.20 -31.28
N ARG A 95 -0.07 -5.79 -30.02
CA ARG A 95 -0.70 -4.57 -29.48
C ARG A 95 0.12 -4.02 -28.33
#